data_AF-A0A7S1VXP6-F1
#
_entry.id   AF-A0A7S1VXP6-F1
#
_cell.length_a   1.000
_cell.length_b   1.000
_cell.length_c   1.000
_cell.angle_alpha   90.00
_cell.angle_beta   90.00
_cell.angle_gamma   90.00
#
_symmetry.space_group_name_H-M   'P 1'
#
loop_
_entity.id
_entity.type
_entity.pdbx_description
1 polymer ?
#
loop_
_entity_poly.entity_id
_entity_poly.type
_entity_poly.pdbx_seq_one_letter_code
_entity_poly.pdbx_strand_id
1 'polypeptide(L)'
;ETKAKKEITDDEVVDNFLSEIGERGSLFQYLQCANVAVVIGNTLFCHGAVDQNTMKFVPHLQNTKFENPMSKPPPAKLADTVEEWVASLNDFLREGLQDYVKRPHWNGERTSRGGESLMALQNRSAMWGRSIVSNCYGDGGCITTIHATKLRNDPKRLEMERINPLVFEKVSSDPKDPIVSKWLSNCGIQRVIVGHKPTGDCPAVLSSSYSGVEIVSGDTSFSDVSAPDKRGLAVGIVEVVGFSSVDNQLHLRGTLSNGNSYNSKFYRLHSGNKVDESTGDPFLGRHIQPDDDGDDDWWIKVKTEDGHYCLTRGKGRFVEYRHIEKSELLNRF
;
A
#
# COMPACT_ATOMS: atom_id res chain seq x y z
N GLU A 1 -37.86 31.83 -0.71
CA GLU A 1 -38.37 30.51 -1.15
C GLU A 1 -37.47 29.42 -0.57
N THR A 2 -38.00 28.65 0.37
CA THR A 2 -37.35 27.47 0.90
C THR A 2 -37.44 26.38 -0.17
N LYS A 3 -36.33 26.06 -0.86
CA LYS A 3 -36.28 24.88 -1.73
C LYS A 3 -36.66 23.68 -0.87
N ALA A 4 -37.81 23.08 -1.16
CA ALA A 4 -38.18 21.79 -0.57
C ALA A 4 -37.01 20.83 -0.83
N LYS A 5 -36.50 20.21 0.23
CA LYS A 5 -35.51 19.14 0.09
C LYS A 5 -36.19 18.03 -0.72
N LYS A 6 -35.69 17.80 -1.94
CA LYS A 6 -36.07 16.62 -2.71
C LYS A 6 -35.66 15.41 -1.87
N GLU A 7 -36.64 14.59 -1.50
CA GLU A 7 -36.40 13.29 -0.88
C GLU A 7 -35.81 12.37 -1.96
N ILE A 8 -34.64 11.80 -1.68
CA ILE A 8 -33.95 10.88 -2.59
C ILE A 8 -34.43 9.47 -2.25
N THR A 9 -34.93 8.72 -3.24
CA THR A 9 -35.41 7.35 -3.01
C THR A 9 -34.28 6.33 -3.09
N ASP A 10 -34.48 5.14 -2.53
CA ASP A 10 -33.53 4.03 -2.65
C ASP A 10 -33.31 3.64 -4.13
N ASP A 11 -34.36 3.70 -4.95
CA ASP A 11 -34.27 3.43 -6.39
C ASP A 11 -33.39 4.45 -7.11
N GLU A 12 -33.51 5.75 -6.78
CA GLU A 12 -32.64 6.78 -7.34
C GLU A 12 -31.17 6.58 -6.95
N VAL A 13 -30.92 6.07 -5.73
CA VAL A 13 -29.57 5.70 -5.29
C VAL A 13 -29.06 4.51 -6.09
N VAL A 14 -29.84 3.44 -6.22
CA VAL A 14 -29.46 2.24 -6.99
C VAL A 14 -29.17 2.59 -8.45
N ASP A 15 -30.05 3.37 -9.09
CA ASP A 15 -29.88 3.82 -10.46
C ASP A 15 -28.61 4.67 -10.62
N ASN A 16 -28.26 5.50 -9.63
CA ASN A 16 -27.00 6.23 -9.65
C ASN A 16 -25.79 5.28 -9.65
N PHE A 17 -25.73 4.28 -8.76
CA PHE A 17 -24.64 3.30 -8.74
C PHE A 17 -24.57 2.47 -10.04
N LEU A 18 -25.72 2.04 -10.57
CA LEU A 18 -25.77 1.29 -11.84
C LEU A 18 -25.29 2.14 -13.01
N SER A 19 -25.61 3.44 -13.02
CA SER A 19 -25.16 4.37 -14.06
C SER A 19 -23.64 4.57 -14.03
N GLU A 20 -23.02 4.59 -12.86
CA GLU A 20 -21.57 4.76 -12.67
C GLU A 20 -20.74 3.57 -13.16
N ILE A 21 -21.29 2.36 -13.10
CA ILE A 21 -20.61 1.13 -13.54
C ILE A 21 -20.94 0.74 -15.00
N GLY A 22 -21.92 1.39 -15.63
CA GLY A 22 -22.20 1.22 -17.06
C GLY A 22 -21.07 1.78 -17.94
N GLU A 23 -21.06 1.46 -19.23
CA GLU A 23 -19.98 1.87 -20.16
C GLU A 23 -19.73 3.39 -20.24
N ARG A 24 -20.74 4.20 -19.90
CA ARG A 24 -20.65 5.67 -19.88
C ARG A 24 -20.46 6.24 -18.48
N GLY A 25 -20.47 5.40 -17.46
CA GLY A 25 -20.32 5.79 -16.06
C GLY A 25 -18.89 6.20 -15.75
N SER A 26 -18.73 7.17 -14.85
CA SER A 26 -17.42 7.76 -14.56
C SER A 26 -16.49 6.75 -13.86
N LEU A 27 -17.04 5.90 -12.99
CA LEU A 27 -16.28 4.82 -12.36
C LEU A 27 -15.76 3.79 -13.37
N PHE A 28 -16.59 3.36 -14.33
CA PHE A 28 -16.14 2.44 -15.36
C PHE A 28 -15.04 3.05 -16.24
N GLN A 29 -15.21 4.30 -16.68
CA GLN A 29 -14.20 5.03 -17.46
C GLN A 29 -12.89 5.23 -16.67
N TYR A 30 -12.99 5.53 -15.38
CA TYR A 30 -11.84 5.61 -14.49
C TYR A 30 -11.07 4.28 -14.48
N LEU A 31 -11.77 3.15 -14.33
CA LEU A 31 -11.14 1.82 -14.35
C LEU A 31 -10.54 1.46 -15.72
N GLN A 32 -11.15 1.89 -16.83
CA GLN A 32 -10.58 1.70 -18.17
C GLN A 32 -9.25 2.44 -18.36
N CYS A 33 -9.08 3.58 -17.69
CA CYS A 33 -7.85 4.36 -17.69
C CYS A 33 -6.87 3.94 -16.58
N ALA A 34 -7.27 3.04 -15.67
CA ALA A 34 -6.48 2.66 -14.52
C ALA A 34 -5.39 1.64 -14.85
N ASN A 35 -4.39 1.59 -13.97
CA ASN A 35 -3.40 0.53 -13.90
C ASN A 35 -3.43 -0.09 -12.50
N VAL A 36 -3.25 -1.41 -12.42
CA VAL A 36 -3.06 -2.13 -11.16
C VAL A 36 -1.72 -1.74 -10.53
N ALA A 37 -0.70 -1.56 -11.38
CA ALA A 37 0.62 -1.10 -11.00
C ALA A 37 1.28 -0.34 -12.16
N VAL A 38 2.26 0.50 -11.85
CA VAL A 38 3.07 1.21 -12.85
C VAL A 38 4.52 1.35 -12.38
N VAL A 39 5.46 1.25 -13.31
CA VAL A 39 6.87 1.58 -13.08
C VAL A 39 7.17 2.89 -13.78
N ILE A 40 7.73 3.85 -13.03
CA ILE A 40 8.24 5.12 -13.56
C ILE A 40 9.71 5.21 -13.15
N GLY A 41 10.62 4.94 -14.10
CA GLY A 41 12.05 4.84 -13.85
C GLY A 41 12.38 3.77 -12.80
N ASN A 42 12.96 4.17 -11.66
CA ASN A 42 13.32 3.26 -10.57
C ASN A 42 12.23 3.06 -9.50
N THR A 43 11.02 3.60 -9.72
CA THR A 43 9.93 3.59 -8.74
C THR A 43 8.76 2.74 -9.21
N LEU A 44 8.36 1.76 -8.41
CA LEU A 44 7.15 0.96 -8.58
C LEU A 44 6.00 1.59 -7.77
N PHE A 45 4.84 1.77 -8.40
CA PHE A 45 3.61 2.17 -7.75
C PHE A 45 2.61 1.00 -7.80
N CYS A 46 2.05 0.63 -6.66
CA CYS A 46 0.94 -0.33 -6.57
C CYS A 46 0.04 0.01 -5.36
N HIS A 47 -1.20 -0.45 -5.32
CA HIS A 47 -2.09 -0.07 -4.21
C HIS A 47 -1.72 -0.74 -2.87
N GLY A 48 -1.38 -2.03 -2.89
CA GLY A 48 -1.20 -2.82 -1.68
C GLY A 48 0.26 -3.08 -1.29
N ALA A 49 0.77 -4.29 -1.51
CA ALA A 49 2.15 -4.63 -1.16
C ALA A 49 2.73 -5.70 -2.07
N VAL A 50 4.06 -5.71 -2.18
CA VAL A 50 4.84 -6.75 -2.85
C VAL A 50 5.50 -7.64 -1.79
N ASP A 51 5.20 -8.93 -1.83
CA ASP A 51 5.69 -9.96 -0.93
C ASP A 51 6.01 -11.24 -1.71
N GLN A 52 6.48 -12.30 -1.05
CA GLN A 52 6.78 -13.56 -1.73
C GLN A 52 5.56 -14.25 -2.37
N ASN A 53 4.33 -13.90 -1.96
CA ASN A 53 3.10 -14.44 -2.53
C ASN A 53 2.68 -13.69 -3.80
N THR A 54 2.94 -12.39 -3.85
CA THR A 54 2.51 -11.48 -4.92
C THR A 54 3.59 -11.25 -5.97
N MET A 55 4.87 -11.25 -5.58
CA MET A 55 5.97 -11.02 -6.52
C MET A 55 5.91 -12.05 -7.65
N LYS A 56 6.10 -11.58 -8.89
CA LYS A 56 6.07 -12.37 -10.13
C LYS A 56 4.73 -13.03 -10.47
N PHE A 57 3.79 -13.16 -9.53
CA PHE A 57 2.53 -13.86 -9.75
C PHE A 57 1.64 -13.10 -10.73
N VAL A 58 1.25 -13.78 -11.81
CA VAL A 58 0.28 -13.27 -12.80
C VAL A 58 -1.04 -14.03 -12.64
N PRO A 59 -2.14 -13.34 -12.26
CA PRO A 59 -3.46 -13.96 -12.18
C PRO A 59 -4.03 -14.30 -13.56
N HIS A 60 -5.01 -15.19 -13.60
CA HIS A 60 -5.64 -15.66 -14.83
C HIS A 60 -7.16 -15.73 -14.63
N LEU A 61 -7.95 -15.21 -15.58
CA LEU A 61 -9.40 -15.02 -15.42
C LEU A 61 -10.14 -16.30 -15.05
N GLN A 62 -9.81 -17.41 -15.72
CA GLN A 62 -10.53 -18.68 -15.61
C GLN A 62 -10.37 -19.33 -14.22
N ASN A 63 -9.29 -18.99 -13.50
CA ASN A 63 -8.95 -19.60 -12.20
C ASN A 63 -9.03 -18.58 -11.05
N THR A 64 -9.55 -17.37 -11.32
CA THR A 64 -9.60 -16.28 -10.35
C THR A 64 -11.04 -15.85 -10.16
N LYS A 65 -11.65 -16.29 -9.06
CA LYS A 65 -13.06 -16.03 -8.72
C LYS A 65 -13.17 -15.30 -7.40
N PHE A 66 -14.21 -14.50 -7.24
CA PHE A 66 -14.51 -13.81 -6.00
C PHE A 66 -15.26 -14.74 -5.02
N GLU A 67 -14.53 -15.72 -4.52
CA GLU A 67 -15.01 -16.68 -3.53
C GLU A 67 -13.85 -17.11 -2.65
N ASN A 68 -14.14 -17.75 -1.51
CA ASN A 68 -13.09 -18.39 -0.73
C ASN A 68 -12.74 -19.74 -1.38
N PRO A 69 -11.56 -19.88 -2.00
CA PRO A 69 -11.15 -21.15 -2.59
C PRO A 69 -11.08 -22.26 -1.54
N MET A 70 -11.58 -23.45 -1.90
CA MET A 70 -11.58 -24.62 -1.01
C MET A 70 -10.23 -25.34 -0.93
N SER A 71 -9.31 -25.01 -1.83
CA SER A 71 -7.96 -25.58 -1.87
C SER A 71 -6.97 -24.59 -2.46
N LYS A 72 -5.69 -24.81 -2.20
CA LYS A 72 -4.63 -23.96 -2.75
C LYS A 72 -4.71 -23.96 -4.29
N PRO A 73 -4.74 -22.78 -4.93
CA PRO A 73 -4.82 -22.70 -6.38
C PRO A 73 -3.61 -23.37 -7.05
N PRO A 74 -3.77 -23.86 -8.29
CA PRO A 74 -2.67 -24.49 -9.02
C PRO A 74 -1.50 -23.52 -9.24
N PRO A 75 -0.31 -24.06 -9.60
CA PRO A 75 0.82 -23.23 -10.01
C PRO A 75 0.40 -22.20 -11.05
N ALA A 76 0.88 -20.97 -10.89
CA ALA A 76 0.52 -19.85 -11.73
C ALA A 76 1.66 -19.49 -12.68
N LYS A 77 1.33 -18.72 -13.72
CA LYS A 77 2.34 -18.05 -14.53
C LYS A 77 3.13 -17.10 -13.63
N LEU A 78 4.45 -17.16 -13.77
CA LEU A 78 5.38 -16.23 -13.13
C LEU A 78 6.03 -15.38 -14.21
N ALA A 79 6.09 -14.08 -13.96
CA ALA A 79 6.87 -13.14 -14.77
C ALA A 79 8.32 -13.07 -14.25
N ASP A 80 9.27 -12.89 -15.15
CA ASP A 80 10.69 -12.87 -14.77
C ASP A 80 11.12 -11.51 -14.25
N THR A 81 10.64 -10.43 -14.89
CA THR A 81 10.95 -9.04 -14.55
C THR A 81 9.76 -8.30 -13.96
N VAL A 82 10.02 -7.17 -13.30
CA VAL A 82 8.96 -6.30 -12.76
C VAL A 82 8.13 -5.69 -13.90
N GLU A 83 8.73 -5.33 -15.02
CA GLU A 83 8.05 -4.74 -16.17
C GLU A 83 7.06 -5.72 -16.80
N GLU A 84 7.48 -6.98 -17.02
CA GLU A 84 6.59 -8.03 -17.53
C GLU A 84 5.45 -8.30 -16.55
N TRP A 85 5.77 -8.36 -15.26
CA TRP A 85 4.79 -8.57 -14.20
C TRP A 85 3.74 -7.45 -14.18
N VAL A 86 4.18 -6.19 -14.21
CA VAL A 86 3.30 -5.01 -14.22
C VAL A 86 2.45 -4.95 -15.49
N ALA A 87 3.03 -5.22 -16.65
CA ALA A 87 2.29 -5.29 -17.91
C ALA A 87 1.18 -6.37 -17.82
N SER A 88 1.52 -7.56 -17.33
CA SER A 88 0.59 -8.67 -17.18
C SER A 88 -0.53 -8.39 -16.17
N LEU A 89 -0.25 -7.71 -15.07
CA LEU A 89 -1.27 -7.27 -14.11
C LEU A 89 -2.25 -6.27 -14.72
N ASN A 90 -1.75 -5.35 -15.55
CA ASN A 90 -2.56 -4.36 -16.25
C ASN A 90 -3.40 -4.99 -17.37
N ASP A 91 -2.87 -5.99 -18.06
CA ASP A 91 -3.64 -6.76 -19.04
C ASP A 91 -4.76 -7.55 -18.37
N PHE A 92 -4.49 -8.18 -17.22
CA PHE A 92 -5.52 -8.85 -16.42
C PHE A 92 -6.67 -7.90 -16.03
N LEU A 93 -6.38 -6.65 -15.67
CA LEU A 93 -7.41 -5.63 -15.43
C LEU A 93 -8.27 -5.40 -16.68
N ARG A 94 -7.64 -5.18 -17.84
CA ARG A 94 -8.34 -4.93 -19.10
C ARG A 94 -9.20 -6.11 -19.52
N GLU A 95 -8.68 -7.32 -19.42
CA GLU A 95 -9.41 -8.55 -19.70
C GLU A 95 -10.62 -8.71 -18.77
N GLY A 96 -10.45 -8.44 -17.47
CA GLY A 96 -11.55 -8.50 -16.50
C GLY A 96 -12.64 -7.45 -16.77
N LEU A 97 -12.28 -6.24 -17.22
CA LEU A 97 -13.25 -5.22 -17.62
C LEU A 97 -13.99 -5.62 -18.90
N GLN A 98 -13.30 -6.20 -19.88
CA GLN A 98 -13.94 -6.73 -21.09
C GLN A 98 -14.90 -7.88 -20.78
N ASP A 99 -14.52 -8.76 -19.85
CA ASP A 99 -15.38 -9.83 -19.37
C ASP A 99 -16.64 -9.29 -18.66
N TYR A 100 -16.47 -8.24 -17.84
CA TYR A 100 -17.60 -7.52 -17.25
C TYR A 100 -18.56 -6.96 -18.30
N VAL A 101 -18.07 -6.26 -19.34
CA VAL A 101 -18.91 -5.73 -20.43
C VAL A 101 -19.68 -6.83 -21.14
N LYS A 102 -19.05 -7.98 -21.40
CA LYS A 102 -19.70 -9.10 -22.10
C LYS A 102 -20.75 -9.80 -21.23
N ARG A 103 -20.55 -9.85 -19.91
CA ARG A 103 -21.37 -10.63 -18.97
C ARG A 103 -21.64 -9.86 -17.67
N PRO A 104 -22.26 -8.66 -17.70
CA PRO A 104 -22.35 -7.80 -16.50
C PRO A 104 -23.25 -8.39 -15.41
N HIS A 105 -24.11 -9.35 -15.78
CA HIS A 105 -25.04 -10.02 -14.90
C HIS A 105 -24.58 -11.45 -14.59
N TRP A 106 -25.11 -11.97 -13.48
CA TRP A 106 -25.01 -13.38 -13.16
C TRP A 106 -25.59 -14.24 -14.29
N ASN A 107 -24.94 -15.37 -14.57
CA ASN A 107 -25.55 -16.42 -15.36
C ASN A 107 -26.82 -16.99 -14.67
N GLY A 108 -27.62 -17.78 -15.38
CA GLY A 108 -28.89 -18.31 -14.85
C GLY A 108 -28.73 -19.13 -13.55
N GLU A 109 -27.61 -19.81 -13.39
CA GLU A 109 -27.28 -20.61 -12.19
C GLU A 109 -26.72 -19.77 -11.03
N ARG A 110 -26.41 -18.49 -11.27
CA ARG A 110 -25.75 -17.57 -10.32
C ARG A 110 -24.41 -18.09 -9.80
N THR A 111 -23.67 -18.78 -10.66
CA THR A 111 -22.35 -19.37 -10.38
C THR A 111 -21.21 -18.56 -10.96
N SER A 112 -21.48 -17.65 -11.90
CA SER A 112 -20.48 -16.75 -12.45
C SER A 112 -21.08 -15.48 -13.04
N ARG A 113 -20.26 -14.44 -13.12
CA ARG A 113 -20.50 -13.22 -13.90
C ARG A 113 -19.20 -12.65 -14.43
N GLY A 114 -19.29 -11.64 -15.27
CA GLY A 114 -18.15 -10.88 -15.75
C GLY A 114 -17.53 -10.02 -14.64
N GLY A 115 -16.20 -9.87 -14.66
CA GLY A 115 -15.48 -9.00 -13.72
C GLY A 115 -15.29 -9.55 -12.30
N GLU A 116 -15.69 -10.79 -12.02
CA GLU A 116 -15.44 -11.46 -10.73
C GLU A 116 -13.94 -11.55 -10.42
N SER A 117 -13.11 -11.68 -11.45
CA SER A 117 -11.66 -11.72 -11.31
C SER A 117 -11.08 -10.43 -10.74
N LEU A 118 -11.69 -9.28 -11.06
CA LEU A 118 -11.29 -7.97 -10.52
C LEU A 118 -11.74 -7.80 -9.07
N MET A 119 -12.93 -8.31 -8.74
CA MET A 119 -13.41 -8.36 -7.36
C MET A 119 -12.50 -9.27 -6.51
N ALA A 120 -12.09 -10.42 -7.05
CA ALA A 120 -11.14 -11.32 -6.43
C ALA A 120 -9.80 -10.62 -6.18
N LEU A 121 -9.28 -9.87 -7.16
CA LEU A 121 -8.05 -9.11 -7.00
C LEU A 121 -8.11 -8.11 -5.83
N GLN A 122 -9.28 -7.61 -5.45
CA GLN A 122 -9.48 -6.73 -4.29
C GLN A 122 -9.70 -7.48 -2.96
N ASN A 123 -9.56 -8.81 -2.97
CA ASN A 123 -9.78 -9.66 -1.80
C ASN A 123 -8.64 -10.65 -1.61
N ARG A 124 -7.95 -10.54 -0.47
CA ARG A 124 -6.75 -11.33 -0.21
C ARG A 124 -7.03 -12.82 -0.04
N SER A 125 -8.16 -13.19 0.57
CA SER A 125 -8.54 -14.60 0.77
C SER A 125 -8.93 -15.25 -0.56
N ALA A 126 -9.70 -14.56 -1.41
CA ALA A 126 -10.01 -15.01 -2.77
C ALA A 126 -8.75 -15.26 -3.63
N MET A 127 -7.68 -14.47 -3.41
CA MET A 127 -6.40 -14.61 -4.10
C MET A 127 -5.41 -15.57 -3.43
N TRP A 128 -5.79 -16.23 -2.33
CA TRP A 128 -4.89 -17.05 -1.52
C TRP A 128 -3.63 -16.29 -1.08
N GLY A 129 -3.79 -15.05 -0.60
CA GLY A 129 -2.67 -14.19 -0.20
C GLY A 129 -2.03 -13.38 -1.32
N ARG A 130 -2.31 -13.70 -2.59
CA ARG A 130 -1.60 -13.18 -3.77
C ARG A 130 -2.22 -11.93 -4.40
N SER A 131 -2.99 -11.17 -3.62
CA SER A 131 -3.53 -9.89 -4.05
C SER A 131 -2.48 -8.79 -3.86
N ILE A 132 -2.07 -8.13 -4.95
CA ILE A 132 -1.22 -6.92 -4.87
C ILE A 132 -2.03 -5.67 -4.47
N VAL A 133 -3.36 -5.72 -4.57
CA VAL A 133 -4.25 -4.57 -4.28
C VAL A 133 -4.67 -4.58 -2.81
N SER A 134 -5.14 -5.72 -2.33
CA SER A 134 -5.66 -5.92 -0.97
C SER A 134 -4.61 -6.59 -0.09
N ASN A 135 -3.46 -5.93 0.03
CA ASN A 135 -2.32 -6.31 0.86
C ASN A 135 -1.68 -5.02 1.41
N CYS A 136 -0.86 -5.07 2.45
CA CYS A 136 -0.19 -3.88 2.97
C CYS A 136 1.11 -4.23 3.67
N TYR A 137 2.00 -3.24 3.78
CA TYR A 137 3.13 -3.28 4.71
C TYR A 137 2.74 -2.73 6.10
N GLY A 138 1.91 -1.67 6.12
CA GLY A 138 1.67 -0.86 7.31
C GLY A 138 0.99 -1.58 8.49
N ASP A 139 1.32 -1.14 9.70
CA ASP A 139 0.63 -1.51 10.94
C ASP A 139 0.74 -0.38 11.96
N GLY A 140 -0.36 0.00 12.61
CA GLY A 140 -0.34 0.98 13.70
C GLY A 140 0.31 2.32 13.33
N GLY A 141 0.01 2.87 12.15
CA GLY A 141 0.60 4.14 11.71
C GLY A 141 2.03 4.06 11.18
N CYS A 142 2.66 2.89 11.30
CA CYS A 142 4.05 2.63 10.94
C CYS A 142 4.15 1.79 9.67
N ILE A 143 5.31 1.80 9.01
CA ILE A 143 5.54 0.98 7.81
C ILE A 143 5.59 -0.53 8.13
N THR A 144 5.97 -0.88 9.37
CA THR A 144 5.84 -2.21 9.97
C THR A 144 6.01 -2.10 11.49
N THR A 145 5.69 -3.14 12.25
CA THR A 145 5.80 -3.17 13.73
C THR A 145 6.30 -4.54 14.21
N ILE A 146 6.76 -4.61 15.46
CA ILE A 146 7.05 -5.89 16.13
C ILE A 146 5.79 -6.76 16.18
N HIS A 147 4.63 -6.15 16.41
CA HIS A 147 3.34 -6.84 16.40
C HIS A 147 3.05 -7.49 15.03
N ALA A 148 3.17 -6.76 13.93
CA ALA A 148 2.95 -7.28 12.59
C ALA A 148 3.93 -8.42 12.27
N THR A 149 5.17 -8.29 12.71
CA THR A 149 6.20 -9.34 12.56
C THR A 149 5.83 -10.61 13.33
N LYS A 150 5.36 -10.50 14.58
CA LYS A 150 4.89 -11.64 15.37
C LYS A 150 3.70 -12.34 14.71
N LEU A 151 2.72 -11.60 14.19
CA LEU A 151 1.57 -12.19 13.48
C LEU A 151 2.00 -12.91 12.19
N ARG A 152 2.88 -12.29 11.40
CA ARG A 152 3.40 -12.88 10.17
C ARG A 152 4.14 -14.19 10.45
N ASN A 153 4.91 -14.25 11.54
CA ASN A 153 5.75 -15.38 11.90
C ASN A 153 5.07 -16.40 12.84
N ASP A 154 3.78 -16.25 13.15
CA ASP A 154 3.05 -17.22 13.98
C ASP A 154 3.06 -18.61 13.31
N PRO A 155 3.67 -19.64 13.94
CA PRO A 155 3.76 -20.99 13.37
C PRO A 155 2.39 -21.60 13.05
N LYS A 156 1.37 -21.34 13.89
CA LYS A 156 0.02 -21.86 13.67
C LYS A 156 -0.60 -21.25 12.41
N ARG A 157 -0.36 -19.96 12.19
CA ARG A 157 -0.81 -19.28 10.98
C ARG A 157 -0.12 -19.85 9.74
N LEU A 158 1.20 -20.03 9.81
CA LEU A 158 2.01 -20.57 8.71
C LEU A 158 1.59 -21.99 8.32
N GLU A 159 1.25 -22.84 9.30
CA GLU A 159 0.72 -24.19 9.03
C GLU A 159 -0.61 -24.14 8.25
N MET A 160 -1.46 -23.17 8.59
CA MET A 160 -2.78 -23.00 7.98
C MET A 160 -2.75 -22.40 6.56
N GLU A 161 -1.65 -21.78 6.12
CA GLU A 161 -1.53 -21.19 4.77
C GLU A 161 -1.76 -22.20 3.64
N ARG A 162 -1.61 -23.50 3.91
CA ARG A 162 -1.82 -24.57 2.91
C ARG A 162 -3.28 -24.94 2.71
N ILE A 163 -4.13 -24.65 3.68
CA ILE A 163 -5.51 -25.19 3.73
C ILE A 163 -6.59 -24.13 3.96
N ASN A 164 -6.25 -22.94 4.44
CA ASN A 164 -7.23 -21.91 4.77
C ASN A 164 -6.85 -20.55 4.16
N PRO A 165 -7.58 -20.04 3.16
CA PRO A 165 -7.29 -18.73 2.55
C PRO A 165 -7.51 -17.54 3.50
N LEU A 166 -8.29 -17.71 4.57
CA LEU A 166 -8.59 -16.62 5.51
C LEU A 166 -7.38 -16.21 6.36
N VAL A 167 -6.34 -17.04 6.45
CA VAL A 167 -5.15 -16.72 7.27
C VAL A 167 -4.25 -15.63 6.68
N PHE A 168 -4.54 -15.20 5.45
CA PHE A 168 -3.91 -14.04 4.84
C PHE A 168 -4.61 -12.73 5.23
N GLU A 169 -5.80 -12.78 5.82
CA GLU A 169 -6.46 -11.57 6.33
C GLU A 169 -5.75 -11.01 7.56
N LYS A 170 -5.73 -9.68 7.70
CA LYS A 170 -5.20 -8.97 8.88
C LYS A 170 -3.71 -9.18 9.16
N VAL A 171 -2.95 -9.68 8.20
CA VAL A 171 -1.49 -9.84 8.29
C VAL A 171 -0.83 -8.83 7.36
N SER A 172 0.18 -8.10 7.84
CA SER A 172 0.97 -7.23 6.97
C SER A 172 2.18 -7.96 6.39
N SER A 173 2.50 -7.65 5.14
CA SER A 173 3.69 -8.13 4.43
C SER A 173 4.97 -7.61 5.09
N ASP A 174 6.09 -8.29 4.83
CA ASP A 174 7.40 -7.84 5.31
C ASP A 174 8.03 -6.86 4.31
N PRO A 175 8.16 -5.55 4.64
CA PRO A 175 8.83 -4.61 3.74
C PRO A 175 10.36 -4.80 3.70
N LYS A 176 10.92 -5.64 4.60
CA LYS A 176 12.36 -5.93 4.71
C LYS A 176 12.74 -7.30 4.11
N ASP A 177 11.83 -7.96 3.39
CA ASP A 177 12.07 -9.31 2.85
C ASP A 177 13.27 -9.30 1.88
N PRO A 178 14.34 -10.09 2.13
CA PRO A 178 15.55 -10.08 1.31
C PRO A 178 15.34 -10.72 -0.08
N ILE A 179 14.38 -11.63 -0.23
CA ILE A 179 14.09 -12.27 -1.52
C ILE A 179 13.36 -11.27 -2.42
N VAL A 180 12.37 -10.58 -1.86
CA VAL A 180 11.57 -9.58 -2.59
C VAL A 180 12.43 -8.38 -2.96
N SER A 181 13.15 -7.80 -2.00
CA SER A 181 14.01 -6.64 -2.24
C SER A 181 15.11 -6.92 -3.25
N LYS A 182 15.72 -8.11 -3.23
CA LYS A 182 16.70 -8.53 -4.24
C LYS A 182 16.08 -8.64 -5.63
N TRP A 183 14.88 -9.22 -5.76
CA TRP A 183 14.21 -9.29 -7.05
C TRP A 183 13.88 -7.90 -7.61
N LEU A 184 13.34 -7.01 -6.77
CA LEU A 184 13.07 -5.61 -7.13
C LEU A 184 14.36 -4.89 -7.58
N SER A 185 15.42 -4.97 -6.77
CA SER A 185 16.71 -4.33 -7.03
C SER A 185 17.38 -4.85 -8.31
N ASN A 186 17.25 -6.15 -8.59
CA ASN A 186 17.75 -6.77 -9.83
C ASN A 186 17.02 -6.27 -11.07
N CYS A 187 15.77 -5.82 -10.93
CA CYS A 187 14.99 -5.17 -12.00
C CYS A 187 15.17 -3.64 -11.99
N GLY A 188 16.13 -3.11 -11.22
CA GLY A 188 16.38 -1.66 -11.15
C GLY A 188 15.38 -0.86 -10.33
N ILE A 189 14.48 -1.53 -9.58
CA ILE A 189 13.54 -0.87 -8.67
C ILE A 189 14.26 -0.54 -7.36
N GLN A 190 14.20 0.74 -6.97
CA GLN A 190 14.82 1.28 -5.76
C GLN A 190 13.79 1.85 -4.79
N ARG A 191 12.56 2.09 -5.27
CA ARG A 191 11.45 2.56 -4.45
C ARG A 191 10.16 1.84 -4.78
N VAL A 192 9.36 1.53 -3.77
CA VAL A 192 7.97 1.09 -3.91
C VAL A 192 7.05 2.05 -3.18
N ILE A 193 6.08 2.63 -3.88
CA ILE A 193 5.05 3.51 -3.33
C ILE A 193 3.71 2.77 -3.28
N VAL A 194 3.11 2.73 -2.10
CA VAL A 194 1.92 1.94 -1.78
C VAL A 194 0.87 2.69 -0.97
N GLY A 195 -0.27 2.03 -0.72
CA GLY A 195 -1.32 2.46 0.20
C GLY A 195 -2.02 1.30 0.90
N HIS A 196 -3.34 1.22 0.75
CA HIS A 196 -4.28 0.22 1.31
C HIS A 196 -4.57 0.32 2.81
N LYS A 197 -3.54 0.43 3.66
CA LYS A 197 -3.74 0.56 5.11
C LYS A 197 -3.29 1.94 5.59
N PRO A 198 -4.17 2.68 6.28
CA PRO A 198 -3.87 3.96 6.91
C PRO A 198 -2.57 3.99 7.70
N THR A 199 -1.77 5.04 7.48
CA THR A 199 -0.54 5.29 8.23
C THR A 199 -0.62 6.51 9.16
N GLY A 200 -1.81 7.03 9.44
CA GLY A 200 -2.01 8.16 10.35
C GLY A 200 -1.90 9.51 9.64
N ASP A 201 -1.35 10.51 10.32
CA ASP A 201 -1.36 11.92 9.87
C ASP A 201 -0.23 12.33 8.93
N CYS A 202 0.65 11.40 8.59
CA CYS A 202 1.69 11.56 7.58
C CYS A 202 2.02 10.22 6.90
N PRO A 203 2.68 10.22 5.73
CA PRO A 203 3.14 8.99 5.09
C PRO A 203 4.14 8.21 5.97
N ALA A 204 4.11 6.88 5.91
CA ALA A 204 5.12 6.04 6.58
C ALA A 204 6.17 5.56 5.58
N VAL A 205 7.44 5.59 5.98
CA VAL A 205 8.57 5.23 5.12
C VAL A 205 9.47 4.21 5.79
N LEU A 206 9.93 3.22 5.02
CA LEU A 206 11.09 2.39 5.34
C LEU A 206 12.27 2.89 4.53
N SER A 207 13.34 3.32 5.21
CA SER A 207 14.58 3.73 4.55
C SER A 207 15.17 2.59 3.71
N SER A 208 15.75 2.94 2.56
CA SER A 208 16.47 1.99 1.69
C SER A 208 17.64 1.31 2.40
N SER A 209 18.14 1.85 3.51
CA SER A 209 19.21 1.22 4.29
C SER A 209 18.89 -0.18 4.84
N TYR A 210 17.60 -0.54 4.93
CA TYR A 210 17.20 -1.84 5.47
C TYR A 210 17.31 -2.98 4.46
N SER A 211 17.01 -2.73 3.19
CA SER A 211 16.86 -3.77 2.17
C SER A 211 17.40 -3.40 0.79
N GLY A 212 17.91 -2.18 0.62
CA GLY A 212 18.26 -1.58 -0.67
C GLY A 212 17.07 -0.96 -1.41
N VAL A 213 15.84 -1.15 -0.92
CA VAL A 213 14.60 -0.62 -1.53
C VAL A 213 13.86 0.26 -0.52
N GLU A 214 13.62 1.52 -0.88
CA GLU A 214 12.80 2.44 -0.07
C GLU A 214 11.31 2.09 -0.24
N ILE A 215 10.58 1.96 0.86
CA ILE A 215 9.14 1.67 0.83
C ILE A 215 8.37 2.86 1.39
N VAL A 216 7.40 3.37 0.65
CA VAL A 216 6.60 4.55 1.03
C VAL A 216 5.13 4.17 1.03
N SER A 217 4.47 4.29 2.18
CA SER A 217 3.01 4.18 2.27
C SER A 217 2.40 5.58 2.34
N GLY A 218 1.71 5.96 1.26
CA GLY A 218 1.05 7.26 1.11
C GLY A 218 -0.42 7.29 1.53
N ASP A 219 -0.96 6.21 2.10
CA ASP A 219 -2.34 6.17 2.56
C ASP A 219 -2.49 6.86 3.92
N THR A 220 -2.80 8.15 3.88
CA THR A 220 -3.14 8.96 5.04
C THR A 220 -4.66 9.07 5.22
N SER A 221 -5.41 8.02 4.91
CA SER A 221 -6.83 7.97 5.31
C SER A 221 -6.94 7.91 6.83
N PHE A 222 -7.99 8.48 7.42
CA PHE A 222 -8.20 8.48 8.88
C PHE A 222 -7.07 9.15 9.69
N SER A 223 -6.43 10.19 9.13
CA SER A 223 -5.32 10.91 9.76
C SER A 223 -5.64 11.51 11.12
N ASP A 224 -6.90 11.91 11.36
CA ASP A 224 -7.35 12.39 12.64
C ASP A 224 -8.75 11.84 12.92
N VAL A 225 -8.80 10.73 13.66
CA VAL A 225 -10.07 10.07 14.00
C VAL A 225 -10.97 10.89 14.94
N SER A 226 -10.41 11.92 15.58
CA SER A 226 -11.17 12.84 16.44
C SER A 226 -11.93 13.90 15.64
N ALA A 227 -11.44 14.23 14.43
CA ALA A 227 -12.11 15.18 13.55
C ALA A 227 -13.45 14.64 13.00
N PRO A 228 -14.42 15.54 12.67
CA PRO A 228 -15.70 15.14 12.07
C PRO A 228 -15.55 14.38 10.74
N ASP A 229 -14.62 14.81 9.88
CA ASP A 229 -14.35 14.23 8.57
C ASP A 229 -13.29 13.12 8.60
N LYS A 230 -12.77 12.81 9.79
CA LYS A 230 -11.68 11.85 10.04
C LYS A 230 -10.33 12.23 9.42
N ARG A 231 -10.16 13.46 8.94
CA ARG A 231 -8.90 13.97 8.38
C ARG A 231 -8.33 15.13 9.20
N GLY A 232 -9.18 16.02 9.70
CA GLY A 232 -8.74 17.17 10.48
C GLY A 232 -7.85 18.11 9.66
N LEU A 233 -6.77 18.60 10.27
CA LEU A 233 -5.79 19.47 9.59
C LEU A 233 -4.75 18.71 8.77
N ALA A 234 -4.73 17.38 8.88
CA ALA A 234 -3.67 16.58 8.32
C ALA A 234 -3.76 16.50 6.80
N VAL A 235 -2.66 16.86 6.14
CA VAL A 235 -2.47 16.74 4.70
C VAL A 235 -1.06 16.24 4.45
N GLY A 236 -0.92 15.19 3.64
CA GLY A 236 0.38 14.66 3.24
C GLY A 236 0.55 14.68 1.73
N ILE A 237 1.73 15.10 1.29
CA ILE A 237 2.14 15.08 -0.11
C ILE A 237 3.40 14.22 -0.21
N VAL A 238 3.35 13.22 -1.08
CA VAL A 238 4.47 12.33 -1.43
C VAL A 238 4.97 12.74 -2.81
N GLU A 239 6.21 13.18 -2.90
CA GLU A 239 6.83 13.62 -4.17
C GLU A 239 8.12 12.84 -4.44
N VAL A 240 8.28 12.42 -5.69
CA VAL A 240 9.54 11.88 -6.21
C VAL A 240 10.14 12.94 -7.11
N VAL A 241 11.21 13.58 -6.65
CA VAL A 241 11.83 14.75 -7.31
C VAL A 241 13.26 14.41 -7.70
N GLY A 242 13.69 14.76 -8.91
CA GLY A 242 15.02 14.38 -9.37
C GLY A 242 15.42 14.95 -10.71
N PHE A 243 16.65 14.65 -11.13
CA PHE A 243 17.17 15.01 -12.45
C PHE A 243 16.65 14.06 -13.54
N SER A 244 16.26 12.84 -13.16
CA SER A 244 15.64 11.86 -14.05
C SER A 244 14.75 10.88 -13.31
N SER A 245 14.05 10.01 -14.04
CA SER A 245 13.21 8.96 -13.45
C SER A 245 14.01 7.87 -12.73
N VAL A 246 15.34 7.77 -12.94
CA VAL A 246 16.24 6.81 -12.27
C VAL A 246 17.24 7.49 -11.34
N ASP A 247 17.12 8.80 -11.16
CA ASP A 247 17.99 9.63 -10.33
C ASP A 247 17.14 10.70 -9.65
N ASN A 248 16.63 10.34 -8.47
CA ASN A 248 15.59 11.07 -7.78
C ASN A 248 15.63 10.86 -6.25
N GLN A 249 14.79 11.60 -5.54
CA GLN A 249 14.74 11.70 -4.10
C GLN A 249 13.29 11.77 -3.66
N LEU A 250 12.98 11.13 -2.53
CA LEU A 250 11.67 11.22 -1.89
C LEU A 250 11.60 12.50 -1.06
N HIS A 251 10.56 13.30 -1.32
CA HIS A 251 10.23 14.50 -0.58
C HIS A 251 8.83 14.30 0.03
N LEU A 252 8.71 14.50 1.33
CA LEU A 252 7.44 14.51 2.04
C LEU A 252 7.18 15.92 2.55
N ARG A 253 6.02 16.47 2.23
CA ARG A 253 5.58 17.78 2.74
C ARG A 253 4.13 17.76 3.15
N GLY A 254 3.76 18.62 4.08
CA GLY A 254 2.37 18.72 4.51
C GLY A 254 2.21 19.28 5.92
N THR A 255 1.08 18.95 6.51
CA THR A 255 0.66 19.39 7.85
C THR A 255 0.20 18.17 8.64
N LEU A 256 0.65 18.06 9.89
CA LEU A 256 0.26 17.00 10.82
C LEU A 256 -1.13 17.27 11.42
N SER A 257 -1.68 16.30 12.14
CA SER A 257 -2.99 16.43 12.81
C SER A 257 -3.02 17.57 13.84
N ASN A 258 -1.89 17.87 14.47
CA ASN A 258 -1.72 18.97 15.42
C ASN A 258 -1.49 20.36 14.77
N GLY A 259 -1.48 20.45 13.44
CA GLY A 259 -1.26 21.70 12.69
C GLY A 259 0.20 22.03 12.38
N ASN A 260 1.17 21.25 12.88
CA ASN A 260 2.58 21.48 12.57
C ASN A 260 2.89 21.10 11.11
N SER A 261 3.59 21.99 10.40
CA SER A 261 4.05 21.71 9.03
C SER A 261 5.35 20.91 9.03
N TYR A 262 5.54 20.12 7.98
CA TYR A 262 6.76 19.35 7.76
C TYR A 262 7.23 19.43 6.31
N ASN A 263 8.56 19.34 6.15
CA ASN A 263 9.24 19.28 4.86
C ASN A 263 10.49 18.40 5.01
N SER A 264 10.35 17.14 4.62
CA SER A 264 11.31 16.08 4.86
C SER A 264 11.89 15.57 3.55
N LYS A 265 13.22 15.50 3.48
CA LYS A 265 13.96 15.01 2.31
C LYS A 265 14.72 13.76 2.70
N PHE A 266 14.48 12.67 1.98
CA PHE A 266 15.18 11.40 2.18
C PHE A 266 16.47 11.37 1.37
N TYR A 267 17.28 10.33 1.48
CA TYR A 267 18.45 10.19 0.63
C TYR A 267 18.08 10.09 -0.85
N ARG A 268 18.93 10.65 -1.70
CA ARG A 268 18.78 10.55 -3.15
C ARG A 268 19.20 9.16 -3.62
N LEU A 269 18.37 8.54 -4.45
CA LEU A 269 18.58 7.21 -5.02
C LEU A 269 18.88 7.36 -6.52
N HIS A 270 19.95 6.72 -7.00
CA HIS A 270 20.34 6.81 -8.40
C HIS A 270 20.82 5.48 -8.99
N SER A 271 21.02 5.46 -10.31
CA SER A 271 21.30 4.28 -11.12
C SER A 271 22.32 3.32 -10.50
N GLY A 272 22.03 2.02 -10.52
CA GLY A 272 22.91 0.97 -10.00
C GLY A 272 22.82 0.76 -8.48
N ASN A 273 21.67 1.06 -7.88
CA ASN A 273 21.38 0.89 -6.45
C ASN A 273 22.32 1.69 -5.55
N LYS A 274 22.63 2.91 -6.00
CA LYS A 274 23.50 3.83 -5.27
C LYS A 274 22.67 4.85 -4.50
N VAL A 275 23.14 5.17 -3.30
CA VAL A 275 22.51 6.12 -2.38
C VAL A 275 23.48 7.28 -2.18
N ASP A 276 23.01 8.50 -2.42
CA ASP A 276 23.75 9.73 -2.16
C ASP A 276 23.32 10.30 -0.81
N GLU A 277 24.08 9.92 0.23
CA GLU A 277 23.87 10.33 1.62
C GLU A 277 24.33 11.78 1.90
N SER A 278 24.95 12.46 0.91
CA SER A 278 25.29 13.89 1.07
C SER A 278 24.06 14.81 1.05
N THR A 279 22.91 14.25 0.68
CA THR A 279 21.61 14.94 0.65
C THR A 279 20.58 14.16 1.46
N GLY A 280 19.62 14.86 2.05
CA GLY A 280 18.55 14.25 2.85
C GLY A 280 18.91 14.10 4.33
N ASP A 281 17.94 13.61 5.11
CA ASP A 281 18.05 13.46 6.55
C ASP A 281 18.27 11.98 6.93
N PRO A 282 19.36 11.65 7.67
CA PRO A 282 19.76 10.26 7.96
C PRO A 282 18.74 9.49 8.83
N PHE A 283 17.89 10.20 9.57
CA PHE A 283 17.01 9.61 10.57
C PHE A 283 15.65 9.19 10.00
N LEU A 284 15.24 9.75 8.86
CA LEU A 284 13.90 9.51 8.32
C LEU A 284 13.72 8.06 7.87
N GLY A 285 12.54 7.50 8.16
CA GLY A 285 12.22 6.11 7.84
C GLY A 285 13.05 5.08 8.60
N ARG A 286 13.67 5.48 9.72
CA ARG A 286 14.40 4.60 10.65
C ARG A 286 13.52 4.22 11.83
N HIS A 287 13.78 3.02 12.33
CA HIS A 287 13.21 2.47 13.56
C HIS A 287 14.22 2.64 14.70
N ILE A 288 13.81 3.36 15.74
CA ILE A 288 14.49 3.35 17.03
C ILE A 288 14.16 1.99 17.65
N GLN A 289 15.18 1.21 18.00
CA GLN A 289 14.93 -0.09 18.63
C GLN A 289 14.42 0.10 20.05
N PRO A 290 13.50 -0.76 20.53
CA PRO A 290 13.15 -0.80 21.93
C PRO A 290 14.39 -1.07 22.79
N ASP A 291 14.46 -0.40 23.93
CA ASP A 291 15.35 -0.73 25.03
C ASP A 291 14.91 -2.02 25.73
N ASP A 292 15.64 -2.40 26.78
CA ASP A 292 15.34 -3.62 27.56
C ASP A 292 13.93 -3.58 28.19
N ASP A 293 13.40 -2.38 28.44
CA ASP A 293 12.06 -2.16 28.98
C ASP A 293 10.96 -2.15 27.91
N GLY A 294 11.32 -2.17 26.62
CA GLY A 294 10.39 -2.26 25.50
C GLY A 294 9.72 -0.94 25.11
N ASP A 295 10.17 0.19 25.67
CA ASP A 295 9.48 1.47 25.55
C ASP A 295 9.80 2.21 24.25
N ASP A 296 10.92 1.87 23.61
CA ASP A 296 11.47 2.59 22.46
C ASP A 296 11.13 1.98 21.08
N ASP A 297 9.96 1.37 20.89
CA ASP A 297 9.51 0.85 19.57
C ASP A 297 8.94 1.96 18.65
N TRP A 298 9.76 2.96 18.26
CA TRP A 298 9.32 4.15 17.52
C TRP A 298 9.89 4.26 16.11
N TRP A 299 9.04 4.69 15.16
CA TRP A 299 9.43 5.01 13.78
C TRP A 299 9.49 6.50 13.54
N ILE A 300 10.59 6.98 12.96
CA ILE A 300 10.78 8.38 12.60
C ILE A 300 10.16 8.62 11.22
N LYS A 301 9.08 9.40 11.16
CA LYS A 301 8.32 9.58 9.91
C LYS A 301 8.70 10.84 9.16
N VAL A 302 8.67 11.98 9.86
CA VAL A 302 8.91 13.29 9.27
C VAL A 302 9.64 14.19 10.27
N LYS A 303 10.32 15.20 9.74
CA LYS A 303 10.87 16.33 10.47
C LYS A 303 10.01 17.56 10.22
N THR A 304 9.54 18.17 11.29
CA THR A 304 8.72 19.39 11.27
C THR A 304 9.59 20.62 11.02
N GLU A 305 8.97 21.70 10.53
CA GLU A 305 9.68 22.94 10.19
C GLU A 305 10.35 23.63 11.39
N ASP A 306 9.85 23.38 12.60
CA ASP A 306 10.43 23.83 13.87
C ASP A 306 11.64 23.00 14.33
N GLY A 307 12.02 21.96 13.57
CA GLY A 307 13.22 21.16 13.80
C GLY A 307 13.02 19.89 14.64
N HIS A 308 11.80 19.62 15.12
CA HIS A 308 11.47 18.36 15.80
C HIS A 308 11.27 17.21 14.80
N TYR A 309 11.35 15.98 15.30
CA TYR A 309 10.96 14.77 14.56
C TYR A 309 9.66 14.23 15.11
N CYS A 310 8.73 13.93 14.21
CA CYS A 310 7.51 13.21 14.53
C CYS A 310 7.76 11.71 14.41
N LEU A 311 7.54 11.03 15.53
CA LEU A 311 7.70 9.60 15.69
C LEU A 311 6.32 8.95 15.87
N THR A 312 6.17 7.73 15.38
CA THR A 312 4.98 6.92 15.61
C THR A 312 5.30 5.53 16.11
N ARG A 313 4.42 5.00 16.96
CA ARG A 313 4.34 3.58 17.28
C ARG A 313 2.89 3.14 17.28
N GLY A 314 2.63 1.84 17.20
CA GLY A 314 1.26 1.37 17.27
C GLY A 314 1.05 -0.09 16.95
N LYS A 315 -0.23 -0.47 16.93
CA LYS A 315 -0.69 -1.83 16.61
C LYS A 315 -2.07 -1.78 15.97
N GLY A 316 -2.22 -2.41 14.81
CA GLY A 316 -3.49 -2.47 14.11
C GLY A 316 -3.98 -1.07 13.71
N ARG A 317 -5.03 -0.59 14.37
CA ARG A 317 -5.64 0.74 14.17
C ARG A 317 -5.26 1.77 15.23
N PHE A 318 -4.46 1.38 16.22
CA PHE A 318 -4.00 2.29 17.27
C PHE A 318 -2.65 2.87 16.88
N VAL A 319 -2.53 4.20 17.01
CA VAL A 319 -1.33 4.97 16.68
C VAL A 319 -1.06 5.94 17.83
N GLU A 320 0.18 5.96 18.29
CA GLU A 320 0.72 6.94 19.23
C GLU A 320 1.73 7.82 18.52
N TYR A 321 1.81 9.08 18.94
CA TYR A 321 2.70 10.08 18.37
C TYR A 321 3.63 10.64 19.45
N ARG A 322 4.88 10.91 19.08
CA ARG A 322 5.87 11.58 19.93
C ARG A 322 6.65 12.58 19.10
N HIS A 323 6.98 13.72 19.70
CA HIS A 323 7.85 14.72 19.10
C HIS A 323 9.14 14.81 19.91
N ILE A 324 10.29 14.75 19.24
CA ILE A 324 11.60 14.85 19.91
C ILE A 324 12.53 15.76 19.13
N GLU A 325 13.50 16.34 19.84
CA GLU A 325 14.56 17.14 19.23
C GLU A 325 15.62 16.27 18.55
N LYS A 326 16.39 16.87 17.64
CA LYS A 326 17.54 16.20 17.00
C LYS A 326 18.59 15.71 18.00
N SER A 327 18.81 16.47 19.08
CA SER A 327 19.74 16.14 20.16
C SER A 327 19.41 14.80 20.82
N GLU A 328 18.12 14.52 21.03
CA GLU A 328 17.65 13.26 21.60
C GLU A 328 17.86 12.08 20.64
N LEU A 329 17.68 12.28 19.33
CA LEU A 329 17.95 11.24 18.32
C LEU A 329 19.42 10.84 18.23
N LEU A 330 20.33 11.82 18.34
CA LEU A 330 21.76 11.57 18.27
C LEU A 330 22.27 10.67 19.41
N ASN A 331 21.55 10.60 20.52
CA ASN A 331 21.88 9.70 21.62
C ASN A 331 21.40 8.25 21.38
N ARG A 332 20.63 8.02 20.31
CA ARG A 332 19.97 6.73 20.02
C ARG A 332 20.51 6.03 18.76
N PHE A 333 21.36 6.69 17.97
CA PHE A 333 22.02 6.16 16.76
C PHE A 333 23.52 6.39 16.82
#